data_AF-A0A101ACL2-F1
#
_entry.id   AF-A0A101ACL2-F1
#
_cell.length_a   1.000
_cell.length_b   1.000
_cell.length_c   1.000
_cell.angle_alpha   90.00
_cell.angle_beta   90.00
_cell.angle_gamma   90.00
#
_symmetry.space_group_name_H-M   'P 1'
#
loop_
_entity.id
_entity.type
_entity.pdbx_description
1 polymer ?
#
loop_
_entity_poly.entity_id
_entity_poly.type
_entity_poly.pdbx_seq_one_letter_code
_entity_poly.pdbx_strand_id
1 'polypeptide(L)'
;MYYICLMTEQSPSDEDRDAPFGGHYQSALENLRATVKWLVASAGAVVAAIIAGAQLIDYSDRSWLGAGIAAIAVVVALSLAIALVARAAKILTVPRSTIIELANAETREGPSADQQRIAGIFKDPNVEWILARSSYLLGQYKTVSELRDAYDSAVETVQAGVGDGAANRRLGILRSYVTRVEDAAHYRDTADSYNDLMGKFRNGSIAFVAAVIAFSISGLFQASPEPKPHNLITEPVPVRVQYPNDPESIAPSCRDRAGVAIDGTLAQPTVVVPATAGCVAGTVEPGHGGAVVIPQISPEP
;
A
#
# COMPACT_ATOMS: atom_id res chain seq x y z
N MET A 1 21.39 -0.49 -2.55
CA MET A 1 21.21 -1.15 -3.86
C MET A 1 20.98 -0.04 -4.88
N TYR A 2 22.08 0.48 -5.46
CA TYR A 2 22.05 1.57 -6.43
C TYR A 2 21.83 0.96 -7.82
N TYR A 3 20.71 1.27 -8.46
CA TYR A 3 20.53 0.95 -9.87
C TYR A 3 21.45 1.88 -10.69
N ILE A 4 22.55 1.32 -11.17
CA ILE A 4 23.39 1.92 -12.20
C ILE A 4 22.61 1.78 -13.51
N CYS A 5 21.98 2.88 -13.95
CA CYS A 5 21.47 3.00 -15.32
C CYS A 5 22.67 3.01 -16.27
N LEU A 6 22.98 1.87 -16.87
CA LEU A 6 23.80 1.79 -18.08
C LEU A 6 23.01 2.42 -19.22
N MET A 7 23.25 3.70 -19.49
CA MET A 7 22.92 4.28 -20.79
C MET A 7 23.86 3.65 -21.81
N THR A 8 23.35 2.75 -22.64
CA THR A 8 24.03 2.34 -23.86
C THR A 8 24.04 3.54 -24.82
N GLU A 9 25.21 4.12 -25.05
CA GLU A 9 25.46 5.11 -26.10
C GLU A 9 25.12 4.48 -27.46
N GLN A 10 23.95 4.82 -27.98
CA GLN A 10 23.57 4.50 -29.34
C GLN A 10 24.09 5.65 -30.22
N SER A 11 25.14 5.38 -30.99
CA SER A 11 25.77 6.36 -31.89
C SER A 11 24.71 6.83 -32.91
N PRO A 12 24.34 8.12 -32.93
CA PRO A 12 23.28 8.60 -33.81
C PRO A 12 23.75 8.56 -35.27
N SER A 13 22.97 7.92 -36.14
CA SER A 13 23.13 7.99 -37.59
C SER A 13 22.87 9.42 -38.07
N ASP A 14 23.72 9.92 -38.97
CA ASP A 14 23.73 11.32 -39.47
C ASP A 14 22.43 11.80 -40.16
N GLU A 15 21.46 10.91 -40.38
CA GLU A 15 20.14 11.22 -40.96
C GLU A 15 19.12 11.72 -39.91
N ASP A 16 19.46 11.68 -38.62
CA ASP A 16 18.56 12.06 -37.50
C ASP A 16 18.84 13.47 -36.94
N ARG A 17 19.68 14.26 -37.62
CA ARG A 17 20.10 15.60 -37.16
C ARG A 17 18.99 16.65 -37.16
N ASP A 18 17.86 16.40 -37.83
CA ASP A 18 16.78 17.37 -37.98
C ASP A 18 15.54 17.10 -37.10
N ALA A 19 15.52 16.01 -36.31
CA ALA A 19 14.44 15.71 -35.37
C ALA A 19 14.78 15.68 -33.86
N PRO A 20 15.83 16.35 -33.31
CA PRO A 20 16.24 16.08 -31.93
C PRO A 20 15.37 16.78 -30.85
N PHE A 21 14.46 17.68 -31.20
CA PHE A 21 13.86 18.59 -30.22
C PHE A 21 12.46 18.20 -29.68
N GLY A 22 11.95 17.00 -30.02
CA GLY A 22 10.65 16.51 -29.53
C GLY A 22 10.72 15.38 -28.49
N GLY A 23 11.75 14.54 -28.54
CA GLY A 23 11.80 13.29 -27.77
C GLY A 23 11.93 13.45 -26.25
N HIS A 24 12.47 14.58 -25.77
CA HIS A 24 12.77 14.76 -24.35
C HIS A 24 11.54 14.66 -23.44
N TYR A 25 10.40 15.28 -23.83
CA TYR A 25 9.18 15.22 -23.03
C TYR A 25 8.55 13.83 -23.06
N GLN A 26 8.60 13.16 -24.20
CA GLN A 26 8.09 11.80 -24.34
C GLN A 26 8.89 10.82 -23.46
N SER A 27 10.22 10.86 -23.52
CA SER A 27 11.07 10.03 -22.66
C SER A 27 10.87 10.34 -21.18
N ALA A 28 10.72 11.62 -20.81
CA ALA A 28 10.44 12.01 -19.43
C ALA A 28 9.06 11.50 -18.95
N LEU A 29 8.04 11.58 -19.80
CA LEU A 29 6.70 11.04 -19.54
C LEU A 29 6.72 9.52 -19.36
N GLU A 30 7.45 8.80 -20.21
CA GLU A 30 7.61 7.35 -20.12
C GLU A 30 8.29 6.95 -18.82
N ASN A 31 9.34 7.67 -18.43
CA ASN A 31 10.02 7.46 -17.14
C ASN A 31 9.10 7.75 -15.94
N LEU A 32 8.30 8.82 -15.99
CA LEU A 32 7.31 9.13 -14.96
C LEU A 32 6.25 8.03 -14.85
N ARG A 33 5.67 7.59 -15.97
CA ARG A 33 4.67 6.51 -16.00
C ARG A 33 5.25 5.19 -15.50
N ALA A 34 6.49 4.85 -15.87
CA ALA A 34 7.17 3.66 -15.36
C ALA A 34 7.34 3.74 -13.83
N THR A 35 7.80 4.88 -13.32
CA THR A 35 7.95 5.11 -11.88
C THR A 35 6.62 4.98 -11.13
N VAL A 36 5.54 5.54 -11.68
CA VAL A 36 4.19 5.44 -11.10
C VAL A 36 3.67 4.00 -11.10
N LYS A 37 3.93 3.21 -12.16
CA LYS A 37 3.58 1.77 -12.19
C LYS A 37 4.30 0.99 -11.09
N TRP A 38 5.60 1.21 -10.91
CA TRP A 38 6.37 0.58 -9.84
C TRP A 38 5.87 1.00 -8.45
N LEU A 39 5.49 2.27 -8.29
CA LEU A 39 4.88 2.78 -7.05
C LEU A 39 3.57 2.06 -6.74
N VAL A 40 2.67 1.91 -7.73
CA VAL A 40 1.41 1.19 -7.57
C VAL A 40 1.63 -0.28 -7.21
N ALA A 41 2.56 -0.96 -7.90
CA ALA A 41 2.90 -2.35 -7.59
C ALA A 41 3.45 -2.50 -6.16
N SER A 42 4.34 -1.61 -5.74
CA SER A 42 4.92 -1.62 -4.40
C SER A 42 3.87 -1.35 -3.32
N ALA A 43 2.98 -0.38 -3.55
CA ALA A 43 1.87 -0.10 -2.63
C ALA A 43 0.91 -1.29 -2.52
N GLY A 44 0.60 -1.97 -3.63
CA GLY A 44 -0.19 -3.21 -3.63
C GLY A 44 0.44 -4.32 -2.80
N ALA A 45 1.77 -4.51 -2.90
CA ALA A 45 2.50 -5.47 -2.08
C ALA A 45 2.44 -5.13 -0.58
N VAL A 46 2.56 -3.85 -0.22
CA VAL A 46 2.42 -3.39 1.17
C VAL A 46 1.02 -3.67 1.71
N VAL A 47 -0.04 -3.40 0.94
CA VAL A 47 -1.42 -3.72 1.32
C VAL A 47 -1.59 -5.22 1.58
N ALA A 48 -1.09 -6.08 0.68
CA ALA A 48 -1.16 -7.52 0.85
C ALA A 48 -0.42 -7.98 2.12
N ALA A 49 0.76 -7.42 2.40
CA ALA A 49 1.52 -7.72 3.61
C ALA A 49 0.80 -7.30 4.90
N ILE A 50 0.14 -6.14 4.90
CA ILE A 50 -0.68 -5.68 6.05
C ILE A 50 -1.84 -6.65 6.29
N ILE A 51 -2.55 -7.06 5.24
CA ILE A 51 -3.69 -7.98 5.36
C ILE A 51 -3.21 -9.34 5.88
N ALA A 52 -2.14 -9.89 5.32
CA ALA A 52 -1.56 -11.15 5.77
C ALA A 52 -1.10 -11.06 7.23
N GLY A 53 -0.36 -10.02 7.59
CA GLY A 53 0.09 -9.79 8.97
C GLY A 53 -1.06 -9.63 9.97
N ALA A 54 -2.15 -8.97 9.57
CA ALA A 54 -3.34 -8.82 10.39
C ALA A 54 -4.08 -10.16 10.62
N GLN A 55 -4.00 -11.10 9.67
CA GLN A 55 -4.59 -12.45 9.78
C GLN A 55 -3.75 -13.41 10.64
N LEU A 56 -2.44 -13.18 10.75
CA LEU A 56 -1.51 -14.00 11.53
C LEU A 56 -1.59 -13.73 13.05
N ILE A 57 -2.21 -12.64 13.47
CA ILE A 57 -2.28 -12.26 14.89
C ILE A 57 -3.50 -12.88 15.53
N ASP A 58 -3.27 -13.61 16.61
CA ASP A 58 -4.34 -14.01 17.52
C ASP A 58 -4.77 -12.82 18.37
N TYR A 59 -6.04 -12.46 18.29
CA TYR A 59 -6.63 -11.35 19.04
C TYR A 59 -7.31 -11.81 20.33
N SER A 60 -7.40 -13.12 20.58
CA SER A 60 -8.10 -13.67 21.75
C SER A 60 -7.50 -13.23 23.09
N ASP A 61 -6.18 -13.08 23.16
CA ASP A 61 -5.46 -12.70 24.40
C ASP A 61 -5.24 -11.18 24.56
N ARG A 62 -5.76 -10.35 23.63
CA ARG A 62 -5.56 -8.89 23.70
C ARG A 62 -6.63 -8.22 24.56
N SER A 63 -6.18 -7.25 25.36
CA SER A 63 -7.12 -6.31 25.98
C SER A 63 -7.93 -5.57 24.91
N TRP A 64 -9.18 -5.21 25.22
CA TRP A 64 -10.06 -4.50 24.27
C TRP A 64 -9.43 -3.20 23.74
N LEU A 65 -8.63 -2.51 24.57
CA LEU A 65 -7.87 -1.33 24.17
C LEU A 65 -6.77 -1.67 23.14
N GLY A 66 -5.99 -2.72 23.40
CA GLY A 66 -4.96 -3.19 22.46
C GLY A 66 -5.56 -3.64 21.13
N ALA A 67 -6.69 -4.34 21.16
CA ALA A 67 -7.43 -4.72 19.96
C ALA A 67 -7.96 -3.49 19.19
N GLY A 68 -8.52 -2.50 19.90
CA GLY A 68 -9.02 -1.26 19.32
C GLY A 68 -7.94 -0.43 18.62
N ILE A 69 -6.78 -0.25 19.27
CA ILE A 69 -5.63 0.47 18.68
C ILE A 69 -5.13 -0.27 17.44
N ALA A 70 -5.01 -1.59 17.50
CA ALA A 70 -4.58 -2.40 16.36
C ALA A 70 -5.52 -2.24 15.15
N ALA A 71 -6.84 -2.32 15.39
CA ALA A 71 -7.84 -2.18 14.34
C ALA A 71 -7.79 -0.79 13.68
N ILE A 72 -7.71 0.28 14.48
CA ILE A 72 -7.60 1.65 13.97
C ILE A 72 -6.31 1.81 13.16
N ALA A 73 -5.18 1.31 13.66
CA ALA A 73 -3.90 1.38 12.98
C ALA A 73 -3.94 0.69 11.60
N VAL A 74 -4.52 -0.51 11.53
CA VAL A 74 -4.69 -1.25 10.27
C VAL A 74 -5.60 -0.49 9.30
N VAL A 75 -6.74 0.02 9.76
CA VAL A 75 -7.67 0.80 8.93
C VAL A 75 -7.00 2.06 8.37
N VAL A 76 -6.24 2.78 9.19
CA VAL A 76 -5.51 3.98 8.76
C VAL A 76 -4.43 3.61 7.73
N ALA A 77 -3.63 2.59 8.01
CA ALA A 77 -2.57 2.14 7.11
C ALA A 77 -3.12 1.70 5.74
N LEU A 78 -4.20 0.90 5.73
CA LEU A 78 -4.89 0.47 4.52
C LEU A 78 -5.51 1.66 3.77
N SER A 79 -6.18 2.57 4.48
CA SER A 79 -6.81 3.75 3.88
C SER A 79 -5.78 4.64 3.19
N LEU A 80 -4.62 4.86 3.82
CA LEU A 80 -3.51 5.64 3.24
C LEU A 80 -2.92 4.94 2.01
N ALA A 81 -2.74 3.62 2.07
CA ALA A 81 -2.21 2.85 0.94
C ALA A 81 -3.17 2.85 -0.27
N ILE A 82 -4.48 2.65 -0.04
CA ILE A 82 -5.50 2.72 -1.08
C ILE A 82 -5.58 4.13 -1.67
N ALA A 83 -5.55 5.17 -0.83
CA ALA A 83 -5.56 6.56 -1.29
C ALA A 83 -4.32 6.88 -2.16
N LEU A 84 -3.15 6.34 -1.81
CA LEU A 84 -1.94 6.46 -2.61
C LEU A 84 -2.11 5.80 -3.97
N VAL A 85 -2.62 4.55 -4.02
CA VAL A 85 -2.87 3.82 -5.27
C VAL A 85 -3.88 4.55 -6.15
N ALA A 86 -4.98 5.03 -5.58
CA ALA A 86 -6.01 5.77 -6.32
C ALA A 86 -5.47 7.05 -6.94
N ARG A 87 -4.63 7.81 -6.20
CA ARG A 87 -3.99 9.02 -6.73
C ARG A 87 -2.93 8.71 -7.78
N ALA A 88 -2.14 7.66 -7.58
CA ALA A 88 -1.16 7.21 -8.56
C ALA A 88 -1.85 6.76 -9.86
N ALA A 89 -2.97 6.03 -9.77
CA ALA A 89 -3.79 5.66 -10.91
C ALA A 89 -4.33 6.89 -11.65
N LYS A 90 -4.77 7.92 -10.92
CA LYS A 90 -5.22 9.19 -11.51
C LYS A 90 -4.14 9.87 -12.36
N ILE A 91 -2.86 9.76 -11.99
CA ILE A 91 -1.74 10.30 -12.79
C ILE A 91 -1.60 9.54 -14.12
N LEU A 92 -1.85 8.23 -14.11
CA LEU A 92 -1.79 7.42 -15.35
C LEU A 92 -2.94 7.75 -16.31
N THR A 93 -4.04 8.30 -15.80
CA THR A 93 -5.23 8.67 -16.59
C THR A 93 -5.33 10.16 -16.87
N VAL A 94 -4.26 10.94 -16.70
CA VAL A 94 -4.27 12.37 -17.07
C VAL A 94 -4.57 12.46 -18.57
N PRO A 95 -5.64 13.16 -18.98
CA PRO A 95 -5.96 13.32 -20.40
C PRO A 95 -4.93 14.22 -21.06
N ARG A 96 -4.61 13.93 -22.32
CA ARG A 96 -3.70 14.77 -23.12
C ARG A 96 -4.45 16.02 -23.58
N SER A 97 -3.96 17.20 -23.21
CA SER A 97 -4.47 18.46 -23.76
C SER A 97 -4.16 18.57 -25.25
N THR A 98 -5.20 18.79 -26.04
CA THR A 98 -5.07 18.96 -27.49
C THR A 98 -4.69 20.39 -27.84
N ILE A 99 -4.09 20.61 -29.01
CA ILE A 99 -3.78 21.95 -29.52
C ILE A 99 -5.02 22.85 -29.60
N ILE A 100 -6.19 22.27 -29.87
CA ILE A 100 -7.48 22.97 -29.91
C ILE A 100 -7.86 23.49 -28.53
N GLU A 101 -7.74 22.66 -27.49
CA GLU A 101 -8.04 23.05 -26.11
C GLU A 101 -7.07 24.13 -25.63
N LEU A 102 -5.79 24.01 -25.96
CA LEU A 102 -4.76 24.98 -25.62
C LEU A 102 -4.99 26.33 -26.33
N ALA A 103 -5.32 26.32 -27.62
CA ALA A 103 -5.67 27.53 -28.36
C ALA A 103 -6.98 28.17 -27.84
N ASN A 104 -7.97 27.37 -27.48
CA ASN A 104 -9.20 27.86 -26.87
C ASN A 104 -8.97 28.41 -25.46
N ALA A 105 -8.03 27.84 -24.70
CA ALA A 105 -7.60 28.37 -23.40
C ALA A 105 -6.92 29.74 -23.57
N GLU A 106 -5.99 29.86 -24.52
CA GLU A 106 -5.33 31.12 -24.88
C GLU A 106 -6.35 32.18 -25.33
N THR A 107 -7.31 31.83 -26.19
CA THR A 107 -8.34 32.77 -26.66
C THR A 107 -9.26 33.24 -25.52
N ARG A 108 -9.54 32.38 -24.53
CA ARG A 108 -10.32 32.75 -23.33
C ARG A 108 -9.60 33.77 -22.44
N GLU A 109 -8.29 33.92 -22.58
CA GLU A 109 -7.52 34.93 -21.86
C GLU A 109 -7.67 36.34 -22.47
N GLY A 110 -8.10 36.41 -23.73
CA GLY A 110 -8.48 37.63 -24.44
C GLY A 110 -7.49 38.07 -25.52
N PRO A 111 -7.86 39.05 -26.37
CA PRO A 111 -7.08 39.50 -27.53
C PRO A 111 -5.74 40.19 -27.17
N SER A 112 -5.48 40.39 -25.88
CA SER A 112 -4.26 40.98 -25.34
C SER A 112 -3.22 39.93 -24.96
N ALA A 113 -3.18 38.75 -25.60
CA ALA A 113 -2.19 37.71 -25.28
C ALA A 113 -0.74 38.26 -25.34
N ASP A 114 -0.42 39.14 -26.28
CA ASP A 114 0.88 39.83 -26.34
C ASP A 114 1.11 40.79 -25.15
N GLN A 115 0.10 41.54 -24.74
CA GLN A 115 0.19 42.44 -23.56
C GLN A 115 0.22 41.66 -22.24
N GLN A 116 -0.52 40.56 -22.13
CA GLN A 116 -0.55 39.66 -20.97
C GLN A 116 0.75 38.85 -20.86
N ARG A 117 1.37 38.49 -21.99
CA ARG A 117 2.70 37.88 -22.04
C ARG A 117 3.78 38.81 -21.50
N ILE A 118 3.71 40.10 -21.80
CA ILE A 118 4.61 41.11 -21.24
C ILE A 118 4.31 41.35 -19.76
N ALA A 119 3.04 41.28 -19.35
CA ALA A 119 2.62 41.45 -17.96
C ALA A 119 2.81 40.21 -17.07
N GLY A 120 2.98 39.01 -17.67
CA GLY A 120 3.04 37.74 -16.95
C GLY A 120 1.73 37.34 -16.26
N ILE A 121 0.58 37.81 -16.75
CA ILE A 121 -0.73 37.57 -16.12
C ILE A 121 -1.51 36.60 -16.99
N PHE A 122 -1.23 35.31 -16.83
CA PHE A 122 -2.02 34.25 -17.46
C PHE A 122 -2.92 33.58 -16.43
N LYS A 123 -4.14 33.20 -16.83
CA LYS A 123 -5.08 32.47 -15.97
C LYS A 123 -4.87 30.96 -16.05
N ASP A 124 -4.54 30.47 -17.23
CA ASP A 124 -4.27 29.08 -17.50
C ASP A 124 -2.76 28.79 -17.31
N PRO A 125 -2.39 28.00 -16.29
CA PRO A 125 -0.99 27.71 -16.00
C PRO A 125 -0.27 26.97 -17.14
N ASN A 126 -1.00 26.25 -17.99
CA ASN A 126 -0.41 25.52 -19.11
C ASN A 126 -0.06 26.48 -20.26
N VAL A 127 -0.97 27.41 -20.57
CA VAL A 127 -0.72 28.46 -21.57
C VAL A 127 0.47 29.32 -21.15
N GLU A 128 0.50 29.76 -19.88
CA GLU A 128 1.63 30.50 -19.32
C GLU A 128 2.96 29.79 -19.54
N TRP A 129 3.02 28.51 -19.18
CA TRP A 129 4.24 27.73 -19.22
C TRP A 129 4.73 27.45 -20.64
N ILE A 130 3.80 27.23 -21.57
CA ILE A 130 4.09 27.04 -23.00
C ILE A 130 4.63 28.35 -23.58
N LEU A 131 3.97 29.48 -23.33
CA LEU A 131 4.37 30.79 -23.84
C LEU A 131 5.69 31.28 -23.24
N ALA A 132 5.96 30.96 -21.97
CA ALA A 132 7.26 31.18 -21.35
C ALA A 132 8.40 30.41 -22.04
N ARG A 133 8.07 29.35 -22.81
CA ARG A 133 9.01 28.51 -23.58
C ARG A 133 8.74 28.58 -25.09
N SER A 134 8.11 29.65 -25.58
CA SER A 134 7.67 29.75 -26.96
C SER A 134 8.80 29.55 -27.97
N SER A 135 10.01 30.05 -27.67
CA SER A 135 11.19 29.92 -28.54
C SER A 135 11.56 28.47 -28.84
N TYR A 136 11.29 27.57 -27.89
CA TYR A 136 11.57 26.15 -28.00
C TYR A 136 10.37 25.34 -28.52
N LEU A 137 9.17 25.67 -28.03
CA LEU A 137 7.96 24.89 -28.29
C LEU A 137 7.22 25.32 -29.56
N LEU A 138 7.11 26.63 -29.79
CA LEU A 138 6.34 27.22 -30.89
C LEU A 138 7.20 27.58 -32.10
N GLY A 139 8.54 27.61 -31.95
CA GLY A 139 9.46 27.92 -33.04
C GLY A 139 9.25 29.33 -33.58
N GLN A 140 8.73 29.43 -34.80
CA GLN A 140 8.45 30.72 -35.46
C GLN A 140 7.10 31.34 -35.10
N TYR A 141 6.21 30.57 -34.47
CA TYR A 141 4.87 31.03 -34.09
C TYR A 141 4.92 31.73 -32.72
N LYS A 142 4.18 32.84 -32.58
CA LYS A 142 4.17 33.63 -31.34
C LYS A 142 3.20 33.07 -30.31
N THR A 143 2.09 32.52 -30.78
CA THR A 143 0.96 32.03 -29.99
C THR A 143 0.61 30.59 -30.36
N VAL A 144 -0.12 29.90 -29.48
CA VAL A 144 -0.61 28.54 -29.75
C VAL A 144 -1.68 28.58 -30.85
N SER A 145 -2.48 29.64 -30.86
CA SER A 145 -3.51 29.90 -31.87
C SER A 145 -2.91 30.11 -33.27
N GLU A 146 -1.82 30.88 -33.40
CA GLU A 146 -1.12 31.04 -34.69
C GLU A 146 -0.59 29.71 -35.24
N LEU A 147 -0.03 28.87 -34.37
CA LEU A 147 0.45 27.54 -34.76
C LEU A 147 -0.72 26.66 -35.23
N ARG A 148 -1.85 26.70 -34.52
CA ARG A 148 -3.07 25.98 -34.89
C ARG A 148 -3.60 26.45 -36.24
N ASP A 149 -3.76 27.75 -36.46
CA ASP A 149 -4.28 28.30 -37.71
C ASP A 149 -3.38 27.92 -38.90
N ALA A 150 -2.05 27.94 -38.69
CA ALA A 150 -1.09 27.49 -39.69
C ALA A 150 -1.21 25.99 -40.00
N TYR A 151 -1.45 25.16 -38.96
CA TYR A 151 -1.68 23.72 -39.11
C TYR A 151 -2.98 23.43 -39.87
N ASP A 152 -4.09 24.06 -39.49
CA ASP A 152 -5.40 23.88 -40.12
C ASP A 152 -5.35 24.29 -41.60
N SER A 153 -4.73 25.43 -41.91
CA SER A 153 -4.51 25.89 -43.30
C SER A 153 -3.65 24.92 -44.14
N ALA A 154 -2.63 24.31 -43.53
CA ALA A 154 -1.80 23.32 -44.20
C ALA A 154 -2.56 22.01 -44.47
N VAL A 155 -3.41 21.58 -43.54
CA VAL A 155 -4.30 20.42 -43.71
C VAL A 155 -5.26 20.66 -44.87
N GLU A 156 -5.92 21.82 -44.92
CA GLU A 156 -6.83 22.19 -46.00
C GLU A 156 -6.13 22.22 -47.37
N THR A 157 -4.91 22.75 -47.43
CA THR A 157 -4.10 22.80 -48.68
C THR A 157 -3.78 21.40 -49.20
N VAL A 158 -3.40 20.47 -48.32
CA VAL A 158 -3.12 19.08 -48.68
C VAL A 158 -4.40 18.35 -49.10
N GLN A 159 -5.51 18.57 -48.39
CA GLN A 159 -6.82 17.98 -48.75
C GLN A 159 -7.36 18.49 -50.09
N ALA A 160 -7.08 19.74 -50.43
CA ALA A 160 -7.45 20.33 -51.72
C ALA A 160 -6.61 19.82 -52.90
N GLY A 161 -5.56 19.01 -52.68
CA GLY A 161 -4.69 18.48 -53.74
C GLY A 161 -3.81 19.55 -54.39
N VAL A 162 -3.53 20.65 -53.69
CA VAL A 162 -2.73 21.76 -54.22
C VAL A 162 -1.29 21.64 -53.70
N GLY A 163 -0.39 21.07 -54.51
CA GLY A 163 1.07 21.18 -54.30
C GLY A 163 1.74 20.01 -53.54
N ASP A 164 1.60 18.80 -54.08
CA ASP A 164 1.83 17.50 -53.42
C ASP A 164 3.17 17.33 -52.68
N GLY A 165 4.27 17.92 -53.15
CA GLY A 165 5.57 17.77 -52.47
C GLY A 165 5.79 18.75 -51.32
N ALA A 166 5.51 20.03 -51.54
CA ALA A 166 5.83 21.09 -50.59
C ALA A 166 4.79 21.23 -49.48
N ALA A 167 3.51 21.06 -49.80
CA ALA A 167 2.41 21.12 -48.83
C ALA A 167 2.53 19.97 -47.81
N ASN A 168 2.82 18.74 -48.28
CA ASN A 168 3.03 17.60 -47.40
C ASN A 168 4.25 17.77 -46.48
N ARG A 169 5.37 18.30 -46.98
CA ARG A 169 6.54 18.62 -46.14
C ARG A 169 6.19 19.65 -45.06
N ARG A 170 5.48 20.72 -45.43
CA ARG A 170 5.06 21.76 -44.48
C ARG A 170 4.10 21.20 -43.42
N LEU A 171 3.15 20.36 -43.82
CA LEU A 171 2.24 19.68 -42.90
C LEU A 171 2.99 18.76 -41.93
N GLY A 172 4.00 18.02 -42.40
CA GLY A 172 4.85 17.19 -41.56
C GLY A 172 5.59 18.00 -40.49
N ILE A 173 6.14 19.16 -40.85
CA ILE A 173 6.80 20.08 -39.92
C ILE A 173 5.79 20.65 -38.90
N LEU A 174 4.63 21.12 -39.36
CA LEU A 174 3.60 21.67 -38.47
C LEU A 174 3.06 20.61 -37.50
N ARG A 175 2.87 19.38 -37.97
CA ARG A 175 2.47 18.25 -37.12
C ARG A 175 3.49 17.99 -36.01
N SER A 176 4.79 18.07 -36.29
CA SER A 176 5.82 17.86 -35.25
C SER A 176 5.81 18.97 -34.19
N TYR A 177 5.56 20.23 -34.58
CA TYR A 177 5.36 21.33 -33.63
C TYR A 177 4.11 21.12 -32.78
N VAL A 178 2.97 20.76 -33.39
CA VAL A 178 1.73 20.47 -32.67
C VAL A 178 1.94 19.34 -31.66
N THR A 179 2.50 18.21 -32.08
CA THR A 179 2.79 17.07 -31.20
C THR A 179 3.70 17.49 -30.04
N ARG A 180 4.75 18.29 -30.30
CA ARG A 180 5.66 18.78 -29.25
C ARG A 180 4.96 19.65 -28.22
N VAL A 181 4.09 20.57 -28.64
CA VAL A 181 3.35 21.46 -27.74
C VAL A 181 2.39 20.63 -26.88
N GLU A 182 1.66 19.70 -27.47
CA GLU A 182 0.75 18.82 -26.75
C GLU A 182 1.48 17.89 -25.77
N ASP A 183 2.62 17.33 -26.16
CA ASP A 183 3.43 16.47 -25.29
C ASP A 183 4.02 17.26 -24.12
N ALA A 184 4.43 18.50 -24.36
CA ALA A 184 4.96 19.38 -23.33
C ALA A 184 3.87 19.81 -22.33
N ALA A 185 2.66 20.12 -22.81
CA ALA A 185 1.49 20.37 -21.96
C ALA A 185 1.14 19.13 -21.12
N HIS A 186 1.07 17.96 -21.77
CA HIS A 186 0.78 16.69 -21.09
C HIS A 186 1.85 16.33 -20.04
N TYR A 187 3.12 16.60 -20.34
CA TYR A 187 4.22 16.46 -19.38
C TYR A 187 4.04 17.34 -18.16
N ARG A 188 3.71 18.62 -18.36
CA ARG A 188 3.47 19.56 -17.26
C ARG A 188 2.34 19.09 -16.35
N ASP A 189 1.18 18.76 -16.91
CA ASP A 189 0.02 18.30 -16.12
C ASP A 189 0.33 17.02 -15.32
N THR A 190 1.06 16.10 -15.96
CA THR A 190 1.51 14.85 -15.33
C THR A 190 2.51 15.16 -14.20
N ALA A 191 3.47 16.06 -14.44
CA ALA A 191 4.50 16.44 -13.47
C ALA A 191 3.90 17.21 -12.28
N ASP A 192 2.95 18.11 -12.50
CA ASP A 192 2.26 18.85 -11.44
C ASP A 192 1.41 17.90 -10.59
N SER A 193 0.71 16.95 -11.23
CA SER A 193 -0.02 15.89 -10.53
C SER A 193 0.92 14.99 -9.71
N TYR A 194 2.11 14.71 -10.22
CA TYR A 194 3.14 13.95 -9.51
C TYR A 194 3.73 14.74 -8.32
N ASN A 195 3.98 16.03 -8.48
CA ASN A 195 4.46 16.90 -7.39
C ASN A 195 3.42 17.02 -6.27
N ASP A 196 2.14 17.16 -6.62
CA ASP A 196 1.04 17.14 -5.65
C ASP A 196 0.98 15.79 -4.91
N LEU A 197 1.14 14.69 -5.64
CA LEU A 197 1.23 13.35 -5.05
C LEU A 197 2.40 13.25 -4.07
N MET A 198 3.59 13.72 -4.46
CA MET A 198 4.80 13.64 -3.63
C MET A 198 4.66 14.48 -2.35
N GLY A 199 4.09 15.68 -2.46
CA GLY A 199 3.81 16.53 -1.30
C GLY A 199 2.87 15.85 -0.30
N LYS A 200 1.82 15.19 -0.79
CA LYS A 200 0.87 14.45 0.04
C LYS A 200 1.43 13.13 0.55
N PHE A 201 2.25 12.45 -0.25
CA PHE A 201 2.95 11.23 0.15
C PHE A 201 3.87 11.47 1.34
N ARG A 202 4.57 12.61 1.39
CA ARG A 202 5.42 12.96 2.54
C ARG A 202 4.63 13.02 3.86
N ASN A 203 3.44 13.64 3.85
CA ASN A 203 2.62 13.72 5.05
C ASN A 203 1.93 12.38 5.35
N GLY A 204 1.51 11.66 4.31
CA GLY A 204 0.91 10.33 4.41
C GLY A 204 1.87 9.27 4.92
N SER A 205 3.15 9.32 4.55
CA SER A 205 4.16 8.36 4.98
C SER A 205 4.46 8.48 6.48
N ILE A 206 4.47 9.69 7.03
CA ILE A 206 4.58 9.92 8.47
C ILE A 206 3.40 9.27 9.21
N ALA A 207 2.17 9.51 8.75
CA ALA A 207 0.98 8.91 9.34
C ALA A 207 0.98 7.37 9.20
N PHE A 208 1.45 6.85 8.08
CA PHE A 208 1.57 5.41 7.85
C PHE A 208 2.59 4.76 8.81
N VAL A 209 3.78 5.36 8.96
CA VAL A 209 4.78 4.87 9.91
C VAL A 209 4.27 4.93 11.35
N ALA A 210 3.59 6.03 11.72
CA ALA A 210 2.95 6.13 13.03
C ALA A 210 1.90 5.04 13.26
N ALA A 211 1.11 4.69 12.24
CA ALA A 211 0.15 3.59 12.32
C ALA A 211 0.85 2.24 12.52
N VAL A 212 1.94 1.97 11.78
CA VAL A 212 2.73 0.74 11.97
C VAL A 212 3.31 0.66 13.39
N ILE A 213 3.86 1.76 13.92
CA ILE A 213 4.37 1.82 15.30
C ILE A 213 3.24 1.58 16.31
N ALA A 214 2.08 2.23 16.13
CA ALA A 214 0.93 2.04 17.00
C ALA A 214 0.45 0.59 17.00
N PHE A 215 0.46 -0.07 15.83
CA PHE A 215 0.16 -1.49 15.69
C PHE A 215 1.18 -2.40 16.39
N SER A 216 2.46 -2.07 16.34
CA SER A 216 3.49 -2.83 17.07
C SER A 216 3.32 -2.68 18.59
N ILE A 217 3.07 -1.45 19.06
CA ILE A 217 2.88 -1.17 20.49
C ILE A 217 1.57 -1.79 21.01
N SER A 218 0.55 -1.94 20.16
CA SER A 218 -0.72 -2.54 20.58
C SER A 218 -0.55 -3.97 21.12
N GLY A 219 0.47 -4.70 20.65
CA GLY A 219 0.82 -6.03 21.14
C GLY A 219 1.38 -6.06 22.56
N LEU A 220 1.85 -4.93 23.10
CA LEU A 220 2.30 -4.81 24.49
C LEU A 220 1.14 -4.69 25.48
N PHE A 221 -0.06 -4.34 25.00
CA PHE A 221 -1.29 -4.28 25.81
C PHE A 221 -2.03 -5.62 25.81
N GLN A 222 -1.32 -6.69 26.17
CA GLN A 222 -1.96 -7.99 26.45
C GLN A 222 -2.93 -7.82 27.61
N ALA A 223 -4.06 -8.53 27.58
CA ALA A 223 -4.85 -8.66 28.80
C ALA A 223 -3.93 -9.23 29.87
N SER A 224 -4.01 -8.72 31.11
CA SER A 224 -3.24 -9.31 32.22
C SER A 224 -3.39 -10.81 32.11
N PRO A 225 -2.29 -11.59 32.04
CA PRO A 225 -2.37 -13.03 31.92
C PRO A 225 -3.35 -13.47 32.99
N GLU A 226 -4.40 -14.18 32.57
CA GLU A 226 -5.44 -14.70 33.44
C GLU A 226 -4.74 -15.18 34.71
N PRO A 227 -5.08 -14.63 35.90
CA PRO A 227 -4.25 -14.79 37.09
C PRO A 227 -3.95 -16.27 37.21
N LYS A 228 -2.67 -16.64 37.01
CA LYS A 228 -2.24 -18.04 37.08
C LYS A 228 -2.93 -18.60 38.30
N PRO A 229 -3.80 -19.62 38.17
CA PRO A 229 -4.56 -20.11 39.30
C PRO A 229 -3.56 -20.31 40.44
N HIS A 230 -3.74 -19.61 41.57
CA HIS A 230 -2.77 -19.60 42.68
C HIS A 230 -2.53 -20.99 43.30
N ASN A 231 -3.16 -22.01 42.72
CA ASN A 231 -3.20 -23.40 43.09
C ASN A 231 -2.73 -24.32 41.96
N LEU A 232 -1.92 -23.86 40.99
CA LEU A 232 -1.25 -24.77 40.06
C LEU A 232 -0.31 -25.71 40.83
N ILE A 233 -0.37 -26.99 40.48
CA ILE A 233 0.50 -28.01 41.05
C ILE A 233 1.84 -27.94 40.31
N THR A 234 2.86 -27.38 40.95
CA THR A 234 4.22 -27.27 40.39
C THR A 234 5.16 -28.37 40.89
N GLU A 235 4.80 -29.02 41.99
CA GLU A 235 5.54 -30.13 42.58
C GLU A 235 4.59 -31.31 42.80
N PRO A 236 5.06 -32.56 42.73
CA PRO A 236 4.20 -33.72 42.94
C PRO A 236 3.60 -33.72 44.34
N VAL A 237 2.26 -33.62 44.45
CA VAL A 237 1.55 -33.62 45.73
C VAL A 237 0.93 -34.99 45.99
N PRO A 238 1.20 -35.65 47.12
CA PRO A 238 0.54 -36.92 47.46
C PRO A 238 -0.95 -36.68 47.72
N VAL A 239 -1.79 -37.45 47.05
CA VAL A 239 -3.25 -37.36 47.13
C VAL A 239 -3.88 -38.73 47.31
N ARG A 240 -5.12 -38.74 47.78
CA ARG A 240 -5.97 -39.92 47.87
C ARG A 240 -7.11 -39.75 46.87
N VAL A 241 -7.30 -40.73 45.99
CA VAL A 241 -8.38 -40.76 45.01
C VAL A 241 -9.48 -41.67 45.54
N GLN A 242 -10.67 -41.12 45.71
CA GLN A 242 -11.86 -41.84 46.14
C GLN A 242 -12.93 -41.82 45.05
N TYR A 243 -13.60 -42.94 44.83
CA TYR A 243 -14.72 -43.03 43.89
C TYR A 243 -16.03 -43.23 44.70
N PRO A 244 -16.65 -42.15 45.20
CA PRO A 244 -17.81 -42.24 46.09
C PRO A 244 -19.07 -42.73 45.38
N ASN A 245 -19.25 -42.36 44.11
CA ASN A 245 -20.40 -42.76 43.29
C ASN A 245 -20.02 -43.97 42.47
N ASP A 246 -20.05 -45.10 43.16
CA ASP A 246 -19.79 -46.46 42.73
C ASP A 246 -19.98 -46.75 41.22
N PRO A 247 -18.94 -46.56 40.37
CA PRO A 247 -19.07 -46.95 38.98
C PRO A 247 -18.93 -48.47 38.91
N GLU A 248 -19.92 -49.18 38.33
CA GLU A 248 -19.90 -50.65 38.15
C GLU A 248 -18.61 -51.18 37.51
N SER A 249 -17.82 -50.31 36.86
CA SER A 249 -16.54 -50.59 36.24
C SER A 249 -15.33 -50.66 37.18
N ILE A 250 -15.44 -50.27 38.46
CA ILE A 250 -14.31 -50.26 39.40
C ILE A 250 -14.55 -51.22 40.57
N ALA A 251 -13.65 -52.21 40.71
CA ALA A 251 -13.71 -53.18 41.80
C ALA A 251 -13.68 -52.48 43.19
N PRO A 252 -14.40 -52.99 44.21
CA PRO A 252 -14.47 -52.38 45.53
C PRO A 252 -13.11 -52.10 46.18
N SER A 253 -12.12 -52.97 45.95
CA SER A 253 -10.74 -52.81 46.44
C SER A 253 -9.96 -51.68 45.77
N CYS A 254 -10.45 -51.12 44.67
CA CYS A 254 -9.80 -50.06 43.89
C CYS A 254 -10.45 -48.68 44.07
N ARG A 255 -11.46 -48.55 44.94
CA ARG A 255 -12.23 -47.32 45.12
C ARG A 255 -11.55 -46.26 45.99
N ASP A 256 -10.57 -46.65 46.79
CA ASP A 256 -9.71 -45.74 47.56
C ASP A 256 -8.24 -46.09 47.27
N ARG A 257 -7.53 -45.18 46.61
CA ARG A 257 -6.13 -45.40 46.21
C ARG A 257 -5.28 -44.17 46.48
N ALA A 258 -4.04 -44.41 46.88
CA ALA A 258 -3.02 -43.37 46.92
C ALA A 258 -2.58 -43.03 45.49
N GLY A 259 -2.39 -41.76 45.20
CA GLY A 259 -1.89 -41.25 43.93
C GLY A 259 -1.02 -40.02 44.14
N VAL A 260 -0.48 -39.51 43.04
CA VAL A 260 0.34 -38.30 43.03
C VAL A 260 -0.24 -37.34 42.01
N ALA A 261 -0.62 -36.15 42.46
CA ALA A 261 -1.06 -35.08 41.59
C ALA A 261 0.18 -34.45 40.94
N ILE A 262 0.22 -34.45 39.61
CA ILE A 262 1.40 -34.05 38.83
C ILE A 262 1.17 -32.80 37.97
N ASP A 263 -0.09 -32.42 37.74
CA ASP A 263 -0.47 -31.30 36.90
C ASP A 263 -1.88 -30.79 37.27
N GLY A 264 -2.31 -29.68 36.68
CA GLY A 264 -3.60 -29.05 36.91
C GLY A 264 -3.62 -28.14 38.14
N THR A 265 -4.81 -27.96 38.72
CA THR A 265 -4.99 -27.12 39.91
C THR A 265 -5.34 -27.97 41.13
N LEU A 266 -5.15 -27.47 42.36
CA LEU A 266 -5.58 -28.21 43.56
C LEU A 266 -7.08 -28.55 43.57
N ALA A 267 -7.91 -27.78 42.86
CA ALA A 267 -9.34 -28.06 42.72
C ALA A 267 -9.65 -29.12 41.64
N GLN A 268 -8.78 -29.20 40.63
CA GLN A 268 -8.93 -30.06 39.46
C GLN A 268 -7.55 -30.64 39.08
N PRO A 269 -7.01 -31.56 39.90
CA PRO A 269 -5.68 -32.11 39.68
C PRO A 269 -5.72 -33.26 38.67
N THR A 270 -4.67 -33.38 37.86
CA THR A 270 -4.37 -34.59 37.12
C THR A 270 -3.56 -35.51 38.02
N VAL A 271 -4.10 -36.68 38.33
CA VAL A 271 -3.52 -37.60 39.31
C VAL A 271 -3.05 -38.89 38.65
N VAL A 272 -1.81 -39.30 38.93
CA VAL A 272 -1.30 -40.62 38.54
C VAL A 272 -1.47 -41.58 39.71
N VAL A 273 -2.12 -42.70 39.47
CA VAL A 273 -2.36 -43.75 40.45
C VAL A 273 -1.53 -44.99 40.09
N PRO A 274 -0.54 -45.38 40.91
CA PRO A 274 0.31 -46.54 40.64
C PRO A 274 -0.46 -47.86 40.83
N ALA A 275 -0.05 -48.91 40.11
CA ALA A 275 -0.68 -50.24 40.19
C ALA A 275 -0.59 -50.84 41.62
N THR A 276 -1.67 -51.48 42.07
CA THR A 276 -1.74 -52.22 43.34
C THR A 276 -2.33 -53.62 43.09
N ALA A 277 -2.24 -54.52 44.07
CA ALA A 277 -2.77 -55.88 43.91
C ALA A 277 -4.27 -55.86 43.53
N GLY A 278 -4.57 -56.27 42.30
CA GLY A 278 -5.94 -56.27 41.75
C GLY A 278 -6.41 -54.95 41.11
N CYS A 279 -5.57 -53.91 41.02
CA CYS A 279 -5.92 -52.61 40.43
C CYS A 279 -4.86 -52.12 39.44
N VAL A 280 -5.26 -51.83 38.21
CA VAL A 280 -4.36 -51.34 37.14
C VAL A 280 -3.89 -49.90 37.46
N ALA A 281 -2.68 -49.54 37.03
CA ALA A 281 -2.23 -48.15 37.07
C ALA A 281 -3.08 -47.28 36.12
N GLY A 282 -3.24 -46.00 36.42
CA GLY A 282 -4.02 -45.11 35.55
C GLY A 282 -3.82 -43.64 35.88
N THR A 283 -4.20 -42.80 34.92
CA THR A 283 -4.27 -41.35 35.10
C THR A 283 -5.73 -40.96 35.29
N VAL A 284 -6.00 -40.18 36.33
CA VAL A 284 -7.33 -39.64 36.62
C VAL A 284 -7.32 -38.18 36.23
N GLU A 285 -8.08 -37.87 35.17
CA GLU A 285 -8.28 -36.50 34.70
C GLU A 285 -9.39 -35.81 35.50
N PRO A 286 -9.34 -34.47 35.65
CA PRO A 286 -10.33 -33.73 36.41
C PRO A 286 -11.76 -33.95 35.90
N GLY A 287 -12.69 -34.21 36.82
CA GLY A 287 -14.12 -34.38 36.51
C GLY A 287 -14.48 -35.70 35.83
N HIS A 288 -13.52 -36.61 35.59
CA HIS A 288 -13.78 -37.89 34.95
C HIS A 288 -14.12 -38.99 35.97
N GLY A 289 -15.19 -39.74 35.70
CA GLY A 289 -15.55 -40.94 36.49
C GLY A 289 -16.01 -40.70 37.93
N GLY A 290 -16.39 -39.46 38.29
CA GLY A 290 -16.89 -39.14 39.65
C GLY A 290 -15.83 -39.24 40.75
N ALA A 291 -14.54 -39.25 40.39
CA ALA A 291 -13.44 -39.31 41.33
C ALA A 291 -13.34 -38.04 42.17
N VAL A 292 -13.17 -38.19 43.47
CA VAL A 292 -12.88 -37.14 44.44
C VAL A 292 -11.42 -37.28 44.85
N VAL A 293 -10.64 -36.22 44.65
CA VAL A 293 -9.22 -36.17 44.99
C VAL A 293 -9.03 -35.39 46.29
N ILE A 294 -8.42 -36.02 47.29
CA ILE A 294 -8.21 -35.46 48.63
C ILE A 294 -6.71 -35.35 48.89
N PRO A 295 -6.16 -34.15 49.15
CA PRO A 295 -4.75 -33.99 49.52
C PRO A 295 -4.41 -34.76 50.79
N GLN A 296 -3.30 -35.50 50.78
CA GLN A 296 -2.79 -36.13 51.99
C GLN A 296 -1.90 -35.13 52.72
N ILE A 297 -2.40 -34.54 53.80
CA ILE A 297 -1.58 -33.78 54.74
C ILE A 297 -0.79 -34.83 55.52
N SER A 298 0.47 -35.07 55.16
CA SER A 298 1.36 -35.82 56.03
C SER A 298 1.40 -35.10 57.37
N PRO A 299 1.11 -35.77 58.50
CA PRO A 299 1.37 -35.18 59.80
C PRO A 299 2.87 -34.87 59.86
N GLU A 300 3.21 -33.61 60.16
CA GLU A 300 4.58 -33.20 60.41
C GLU A 300 5.20 -34.14 61.47
N PRO A 301 6.39 -34.70 61.23
CA PRO A 301 7.05 -35.60 62.18
C PRO A 301 7.43 -34.92 63.49
#